data_AF-A0A0F8Y1H4-F1
#
_entry.id   AF-A0A0F8Y1H4-F1
#
_cell.length_a   1.000
_cell.length_b   1.000
_cell.length_c   1.000
_cell.angle_alpha   90.00
_cell.angle_beta   90.00
_cell.angle_gamma   90.00
#
_symmetry.space_group_name_H-M   'P 1'
#
loop_
_entity.id
_entity.type
_entity.pdbx_description
1 polymer ?
#
loop_
_entity_poly.entity_id
_entity_poly.type
_entity_poly.pdbx_seq_one_letter_code
_entity_poly.pdbx_strand_id
1 'polypeptide(L)' 'MDKLYISVIGASQATDREFDLSVEVGKEIAKAGCVLVCG' A
#
# COMPACT_ATOMS: atom_id res chain seq x y z
N MET A 1 -21.28 4.65 -2.98
CA MET A 1 -20.42 3.49 -3.29
C MET A 1 -19.40 3.41 -2.17
N ASP A 2 -19.40 2.32 -1.42
CA ASP A 2 -18.50 2.19 -0.27
C ASP A 2 -17.08 1.98 -0.76
N LYS A 3 -16.13 2.70 -0.16
CA LYS A 3 -14.71 2.54 -0.48
C LYS A 3 -14.19 1.29 0.22
N LEU A 4 -13.40 0.48 -0.50
CA LEU A 4 -12.67 -0.63 0.09
C LEU A 4 -11.45 -0.09 0.84
N TYR A 5 -11.29 -0.51 2.10
CA TYR A 5 -10.14 -0.16 2.92
C TYR A 5 -9.18 -1.35 2.95
N ILE A 6 -7.92 -1.10 2.58
CA ILE A 6 -6.87 -2.11 2.50
C ILE A 6 -5.83 -1.80 3.56
N SER A 7 -5.70 -2.69 4.55
CA SER A 7 -4.61 -2.60 5.53
C SER A 7 -3.33 -3.19 4.94
N VAL A 8 -2.27 -2.38 4.90
CA VAL A 8 -0.95 -2.79 4.42
C VAL A 8 -0.01 -2.89 5.62
N ILE A 9 0.63 -4.06 5.77
CA ILE A 9 1.53 -4.37 6.89
C ILE A 9 2.91 -4.66 6.32
N GLY A 10 3.92 -3.99 6.86
CA GLY A 10 5.33 -4.17 6.52
C GLY A 10 6.23 -3.98 7.73
N ALA A 11 7.51 -4.32 7.59
CA ALA A 11 8.51 -4.05 8.61
C ALA A 11 8.82 -2.55 8.71
N SER A 12 9.28 -2.09 9.88
CA SER A 12 9.68 -0.69 10.10
C SER A 12 10.97 -0.29 9.37
N GLN A 13 11.69 -1.27 8.82
CA GLN A 13 12.86 -1.09 7.97
C GLN A 13 12.71 -2.00 6.75
N ALA A 14 13.16 -1.51 5.61
CA ALA A 14 13.04 -2.20 4.33
C ALA A 14 14.34 -2.01 3.53
N THR A 15 14.68 -3.00 2.71
CA THR A 15 15.63 -2.84 1.62
C THR A 15 15.07 -1.94 0.54
N ASP A 16 15.91 -1.36 -0.32
CA ASP A 16 15.48 -0.53 -1.45
C ASP A 16 14.43 -1.23 -2.32
N ARG A 17 14.62 -2.53 -2.57
CA ARG A 17 13.67 -3.35 -3.34
C ARG A 17 12.30 -3.48 -2.67
N GLU A 18 12.26 -3.68 -1.36
CA GLU A 18 11.01 -3.80 -0.60
C GLU A 18 10.28 -2.44 -0.53
N PHE A 19 11.04 -1.36 -0.45
CA PHE A 19 10.50 0.00 -0.51
C PHE A 19 9.87 0.28 -1.88
N ASP A 20 10.59 -0.01 -2.97
CA ASP A 20 10.08 0.17 -4.34
C ASP A 20 8.81 -0.65 -4.59
N LEU A 21 8.78 -1.90 -4.10
CA LEU A 21 7.59 -2.74 -4.15
C LEU A 21 6.42 -2.13 -3.38
N SER A 22 6.66 -1.58 -2.19
CA SER A 22 5.62 -0.92 -1.38
C SER A 22 5.03 0.29 -2.11
N VAL A 23 5.86 1.05 -2.84
CA VAL A 23 5.43 2.16 -3.69
C VAL A 23 4.54 1.67 -4.84
N GLU A 24 4.93 0.58 -5.51
CA GLU A 24 4.14 -0.02 -6.59
C GLU A 24 2.76 -0.48 -6.09
N VAL A 25 2.73 -1.20 -4.97
CA VAL A 25 1.48 -1.64 -4.32
C VAL A 25 0.57 -0.45 -4.00
N GLY A 26 1.11 0.62 -3.42
CA GLY A 26 0.34 1.83 -3.13
C GLY A 26 -0.28 2.47 -4.39
N LYS A 27 0.44 2.48 -5.51
CA LYS A 27 -0.07 2.98 -6.80
C LYS A 27 -1.21 2.12 -7.32
N GLU A 28 -1.10 0.80 -7.24
CA GLU A 28 -2.15 -0.12 -7.70
C GLU A 28 -3.42 -0.01 -6.84
N ILE A 29 -3.27 0.10 -5.51
CA ILE A 29 -4.41 0.33 -4.60
C ILE A 29 -5.13 1.64 -4.95
N ALA A 30 -4.38 2.71 -5.24
CA ALA A 30 -4.95 3.99 -5.63
C ALA A 30 -5.67 3.92 -6.99
N LYS A 31 -5.09 3.25 -7.99
CA LYS A 31 -5.73 3.03 -9.30
C LYS A 31 -7.05 2.27 -9.18
N ALA A 32 -7.15 1.34 -8.22
CA ALA A 32 -8.37 0.60 -7.94
C ALA A 32 -9.46 1.42 -7.21
N GLY A 33 -9.17 2.67 -6.82
CA GLY A 33 -10.11 3.53 -6.08
C GLY A 33 -10.27 3.15 -4.61
N CYS A 34 -9.35 2.34 -4.07
CA CYS A 34 -9.35 1.88 -2.70
C CYS A 34 -8.67 2.90 -1.76
N VAL A 35 -8.94 2.78 -0.46
CA VAL A 35 -8.25 3.52 0.60
C VAL A 35 -7.19 2.62 1.23
N LEU A 36 -5.95 3.10 1.30
CA LEU A 36 -4.86 2.42 1.99
C LEU A 36 -4.83 2.83 3.46
N VAL A 37 -4.61 1.86 4.36
CA VAL A 37 -4.44 2.07 5.81
C VAL A 37 -3.15 1.41 6.26
N CYS A 38 -2.25 2.15 6.89
CA CYS A 38 -1.02 1.65 7.51
C CYS A 38 -0.73 2.40 8.82
N GLY A 39 0.19 1.86 9.63
CA GLY A 39 0.65 2.45 10.90
C GLY A 39 2.08 2.95 10.84
#